data_AF-A0A7L1Y1V1-F1
#
_entry.id   AF-A0A7L1Y1V1-F1
#
_cell.length_a   1.000
_cell.length_b   1.000
_cell.length_c   1.000
_cell.angle_alpha   90.00
_cell.angle_beta   90.00
_cell.angle_gamma   90.00
#
_symmetry.space_group_name_H-M   'P 1'
#
loop_
_entity.id
_entity.type
_entity.pdbx_description
1 polymer ?
#
loop_
_entity_poly.entity_id
_entity_poly.type
_entity_poly.pdbx_seq_one_letter_code
_entity_poly.pdbx_strand_id
1 'polypeptide(L)'
;ERARDYLHKTGRFIVIGGIVSPVHDSYGKTGLVSSRHRLTMCQLAVQSSDWIRVDPWECYQDTWQTTCSVLEHHRDLMKRVTGCILSNVNTPSITPVIG
;
A
#
# COMPACT_ATOMS: atom_id res chain seq x y z
N GLU A 1 14.35 -2.56 6.15
CA GLU A 1 13.46 -2.83 7.31
C GLU A 1 13.66 -1.87 8.50
N ARG A 2 14.80 -1.18 8.64
CA ARG A 2 15.13 -0.26 9.75
C ARG A 2 14.03 0.75 10.16
N ALA A 3 13.26 1.28 9.22
CA ALA A 3 12.16 2.22 9.54
C ALA A 3 11.04 1.55 10.37
N ARG A 4 10.68 0.30 10.02
CA ARG A 4 9.73 -0.51 10.78
C ARG A 4 10.25 -0.78 12.18
N ASP A 5 11.49 -1.25 12.30
CA ASP A 5 12.11 -1.56 13.59
C ASP A 5 12.16 -0.33 14.49
N TYR A 6 12.49 0.83 13.93
CA TYR A 6 12.52 2.10 14.67
C TYR A 6 11.13 2.46 15.22
N LEU A 7 10.09 2.40 14.37
CA LEU A 7 8.72 2.73 14.79
C LEU A 7 8.21 1.77 15.86
N HIS A 8 8.45 0.46 15.70
CA HIS A 8 8.12 -0.54 16.71
C HIS A 8 8.87 -0.32 18.03
N LYS A 9 10.16 0.02 17.98
CA LYS A 9 10.97 0.33 19.18
C LYS A 9 10.45 1.51 20.00
N THR A 10 9.73 2.44 19.38
CA THR A 10 9.10 3.54 20.13
C THR A 10 7.96 3.07 21.04
N GLY A 11 7.42 1.86 20.83
CA GLY A 11 6.25 1.33 21.55
C GLY A 11 4.92 2.03 21.22
N ARG A 12 4.93 3.06 20.36
CA ARG A 12 3.76 3.88 20.03
C ARG A 12 3.05 3.47 18.74
N PHE A 13 3.73 2.74 17.87
CA PHE A 13 3.26 2.45 16.52
C PHE A 13 3.41 0.98 16.20
N ILE A 14 2.44 0.45 15.45
CA ILE A 14 2.51 -0.86 14.82
C ILE A 14 2.51 -0.63 13.31
N VAL A 15 3.63 -0.93 12.66
CA VAL A 15 3.71 -0.96 11.19
C VAL A 15 2.97 -2.20 10.68
N ILE A 16 1.90 -1.97 9.92
CA ILE A 16 1.02 -3.02 9.37
C ILE A 16 1.37 -3.40 7.93
N GLY A 17 2.23 -2.63 7.27
CA GLY A 17 2.62 -2.87 5.88
C GLY A 17 3.58 -1.81 5.35
N GLY A 18 4.17 -2.09 4.19
CA GLY A 18 5.01 -1.18 3.43
C GLY A 18 4.61 -1.19 1.95
N ILE A 19 4.64 -0.04 1.31
CA ILE A 19 4.29 0.11 -0.11
C ILE A 19 5.49 0.68 -0.86
N VAL A 20 5.83 0.05 -1.98
CA VAL A 20 6.71 0.61 -3.01
C VAL A 20 5.84 1.11 -4.15
N SER A 21 5.84 2.43 -4.41
CA SER A 21 5.17 3.04 -5.57
C SER A 21 6.22 3.50 -6.58
N PRO A 22 6.42 2.79 -7.70
CA PRO A 22 7.29 3.27 -8.77
C PRO A 22 6.66 4.47 -9.48
N VAL A 23 7.48 5.47 -9.79
CA VAL A 23 7.04 6.71 -10.45
C VAL A 23 6.46 6.46 -11.86
N HIS A 24 5.58 7.32 -12.35
CA HIS A 24 5.13 7.30 -13.76
C HIS A 24 6.27 7.62 -14.75
N ASP A 25 6.18 7.13 -16.00
CA ASP A 25 7.21 7.36 -17.04
C ASP A 25 7.30 8.81 -17.50
N SER A 26 6.16 9.53 -17.49
CA SER A 26 6.12 10.95 -17.84
C SER A 26 6.78 11.87 -16.81
N TYR A 27 7.35 11.33 -15.73
CA TYR A 27 8.22 12.11 -14.84
C TYR A 27 9.42 12.69 -15.60
N GLY A 28 9.82 12.07 -16.71
CA GLY A 28 10.76 12.68 -17.66
C GLY A 28 12.20 12.73 -17.19
N LYS A 29 12.58 11.95 -16.16
CA LYS A 29 13.99 11.84 -15.74
C LYS A 29 14.80 11.14 -16.84
N THR A 30 15.86 11.78 -17.30
CA THR A 30 16.76 11.20 -18.33
C THR A 30 17.27 9.83 -17.90
N GLY A 31 17.13 8.84 -18.79
CA GLY A 31 17.53 7.45 -18.53
C GLY A 31 16.55 6.65 -17.66
N LEU A 32 15.37 7.18 -17.36
CA LEU A 32 14.33 6.43 -16.65
C LEU A 32 13.84 5.26 -17.53
N VAL A 33 14.09 4.04 -17.06
CA VAL A 33 13.56 2.83 -17.68
C VAL A 33 12.03 2.82 -17.54
N SER A 34 11.33 2.26 -18.53
CA SER A 34 9.88 2.11 -18.51
C SER A 34 9.34 1.55 -17.19
N SER A 35 8.19 2.09 -16.78
CA SER A 35 7.41 1.75 -15.59
C SER A 35 7.14 0.26 -15.52
N ARG A 36 6.86 -0.40 -16.66
CA ARG A 36 6.65 -1.85 -16.73
C ARG A 36 7.84 -2.65 -16.21
N HIS A 37 9.05 -2.30 -16.64
CA HIS A 37 10.26 -2.97 -16.17
C HIS A 37 10.52 -2.68 -14.69
N ARG A 38 10.38 -1.40 -14.28
CA ARG A 38 10.56 -1.02 -12.87
C ARG A 38 9.58 -1.72 -11.95
N LEU A 39 8.31 -1.80 -12.35
CA LEU A 39 7.27 -2.53 -11.62
C LEU A 39 7.65 -4.00 -11.45
N THR A 40 8.07 -4.66 -12.54
CA THR A 40 8.49 -6.06 -12.51
C THR A 40 9.69 -6.27 -11.59
N MET A 41 10.72 -5.41 -11.70
CA MET A 41 11.89 -5.46 -10.82
C MET A 41 11.52 -5.26 -9.35
N CYS A 42 10.66 -4.29 -9.04
CA CYS A 42 10.18 -4.05 -7.69
C CYS A 42 9.40 -5.27 -7.16
N GLN A 43 8.54 -5.88 -7.98
CA GLN A 43 7.76 -7.06 -7.59
C GLN A 43 8.66 -8.25 -7.24
N LEU A 44 9.68 -8.51 -8.07
CA LEU A 44 10.69 -9.53 -7.78
C LEU A 44 11.48 -9.20 -6.50
N ALA A 45 11.86 -7.94 -6.31
CA ALA A 45 12.64 -7.51 -5.14
C ALA A 45 11.90 -7.70 -3.81
N VAL A 46 10.57 -7.60 -3.81
CA VAL A 46 9.74 -7.78 -2.59
C VAL A 46 9.10 -9.16 -2.50
N GLN A 47 9.39 -10.08 -3.43
CA GLN A 47 8.74 -11.39 -3.49
C GLN A 47 8.91 -12.21 -2.20
N SER A 48 10.06 -12.10 -1.53
CA SER A 48 10.33 -12.78 -0.26
C SER A 48 9.84 -12.01 0.97
N SER A 49 9.24 -10.82 0.78
CA SER A 49 8.71 -10.01 1.88
C SER A 49 7.26 -10.38 2.17
N ASP A 50 6.93 -10.56 3.44
CA ASP A 50 5.59 -10.80 3.94
C ASP A 50 4.78 -9.51 4.15
N TRP A 51 5.45 -8.38 4.36
CA TRP A 51 4.82 -7.11 4.76
C TRP A 51 4.97 -5.97 3.76
N ILE A 52 5.89 -6.07 2.79
CA ILE A 52 6.07 -5.06 1.74
C ILE A 52 5.39 -5.52 0.45
N ARG A 53 4.67 -4.60 -0.20
CA ARG A 53 4.02 -4.82 -1.50
C ARG A 53 4.39 -3.70 -2.46
N VAL A 54 4.26 -3.97 -3.75
CA VAL A 54 4.38 -2.96 -4.80
C VAL A 54 2.99 -2.54 -5.23
N ASP A 55 2.75 -1.23 -5.29
CA ASP A 55 1.51 -0.68 -5.80
C ASP A 55 1.75 -0.01 -7.16
N PRO A 56 1.06 -0.44 -8.23
CA PRO A 56 1.26 0.11 -9.57
C PRO A 56 0.41 1.35 -9.88
N TRP A 57 -0.41 1.85 -8.93
CA TRP A 57 -1.42 2.88 -9.20
C TRP A 57 -0.84 4.13 -9.88
N GLU A 58 0.29 4.64 -9.39
CA GLU A 58 0.95 5.81 -9.97
C GLU A 58 1.42 5.57 -11.42
N CYS A 59 1.91 4.36 -11.71
CA CYS A 59 2.34 3.96 -13.05
C CYS A 59 1.18 3.81 -14.04
N TYR A 60 -0.05 3.64 -13.57
CA TYR A 60 -1.25 3.48 -14.40
C TYR A 60 -2.04 4.77 -14.59
N GLN A 61 -1.59 5.89 -14.02
CA GLN A 61 -2.19 7.19 -14.30
C GLN A 61 -1.78 7.67 -15.69
N ASP A 62 -2.62 8.50 -16.33
CA ASP A 62 -2.30 9.05 -17.66
C ASP A 62 -1.08 9.99 -17.63
N THR A 63 -0.81 10.60 -16.47
CA THR A 63 0.28 11.55 -16.26
C THR A 63 0.95 11.36 -14.89
N TRP A 64 2.15 11.90 -14.75
CA TRP A 64 2.90 11.94 -13.50
C TRP A 64 2.08 12.58 -12.38
N GLN A 65 2.11 11.95 -11.20
CA GLN A 65 1.44 12.43 -10.01
C GLN A 65 2.45 12.96 -9.00
N THR A 66 2.03 13.99 -8.27
CA THR A 66 2.82 14.46 -7.13
C THR A 66 2.83 13.39 -6.02
N THR A 67 3.91 13.33 -5.23
CA THR A 67 3.98 12.45 -4.07
C THR A 67 2.83 12.71 -3.08
N CYS A 68 2.33 13.95 -2.99
CA CYS A 68 1.16 14.27 -2.18
C CYS A 68 -0.07 13.50 -2.67
N SER A 69 -0.39 13.55 -3.97
CA SER A 69 -1.52 12.83 -4.55
C SER A 69 -1.42 11.30 -4.36
N VAL A 70 -0.22 10.73 -4.50
CA VAL A 70 0.02 9.30 -4.24
C VAL A 70 -0.26 8.95 -2.77
N LEU A 71 0.18 9.78 -1.82
CA LEU A 71 -0.11 9.57 -0.39
C LEU A 71 -1.60 9.70 -0.08
N GLU A 72 -2.31 10.63 -0.73
CA GLU A 72 -3.76 10.79 -0.57
C GLU A 72 -4.51 9.56 -1.09
N HIS A 73 -4.13 9.04 -2.25
CA HIS A 73 -4.68 7.80 -2.81
C HIS A 73 -4.56 6.64 -1.82
N HIS A 74 -3.35 6.37 -1.29
CA HIS A 74 -3.14 5.27 -0.34
C HIS A 74 -3.86 5.49 0.99
N ARG A 75 -3.92 6.73 1.49
CA ARG A 75 -4.69 7.07 2.70
C ARG A 75 -6.17 6.74 2.50
N ASP A 76 -6.75 7.13 1.37
CA ASP A 76 -8.18 6.95 1.13
C ASP A 76 -8.52 5.48 0.83
N LEU A 77 -7.63 4.74 0.17
CA LEU A 77 -7.72 3.28 0.04
C LEU A 77 -7.72 2.61 1.42
N MET A 78 -6.79 2.99 2.30
CA MET A 78 -6.71 2.42 3.65
C MET A 78 -7.95 2.73 4.49
N LYS A 79 -8.49 3.95 4.41
CA LYS A 79 -9.76 4.32 5.08
C LYS A 79 -10.93 3.47 4.61
N ARG A 80 -11.01 3.17 3.31
CA ARG A 80 -12.07 2.32 2.76
C ARG A 80 -11.95 0.90 3.28
N VAL A 81 -10.74 0.33 3.26
CA VAL A 81 -10.48 -1.04 3.75
C VAL A 81 -10.81 -1.14 5.24
N THR A 82 -10.34 -0.21 6.07
CA THR A 82 -10.64 -0.22 7.51
C THR A 82 -12.11 0.05 7.79
N GLY A 83 -12.74 0.96 7.05
CA GLY A 83 -14.19 1.20 7.13
C GLY A 83 -15.01 -0.05 6.81
N CYS A 84 -14.66 -0.78 5.75
CA CYS A 84 -15.31 -2.04 5.37
C CYS A 84 -15.09 -3.16 6.40
N ILE A 85 -13.89 -3.26 6.98
CA ILE A 85 -13.62 -4.24 8.04
C ILE A 85 -14.50 -3.92 9.25
N LEU A 86 -14.51 -2.66 9.71
CA LEU A 86 -15.30 -2.25 10.87
C LEU A 86 -16.81 -2.41 10.64
N SER A 87 -17.32 -2.20 9.43
CA SER A 87 -18.74 -2.45 9.12
C SER A 87 -19.10 -3.95 9.15
N ASN A 88 -18.18 -4.83 8.76
CA ASN A 88 -18.41 -6.27 8.74
C ASN A 88 -18.37 -6.91 10.14
N VAL A 89 -17.63 -6.34 11.10
CA VAL A 89 -17.63 -6.82 12.50
C VAL A 89 -18.96 -6.52 13.22
N ASN A 90 -19.74 -5.54 12.73
CA ASN A 90 -20.98 -5.11 13.41
C ASN A 90 -22.25 -5.87 12.99
N THR A 91 -22.11 -7.03 12.32
CA THR A 91 -23.24 -7.95 12.13
C THR A 91 -23.30 -8.93 13.30
N PRO A 92 -24.30 -8.84 14.21
CA PRO A 92 -24.42 -9.81 15.27
C PRO A 92 -24.75 -11.18 14.66
N SER A 93 -23.89 -12.17 14.92
CA SER A 93 -24.16 -13.57 14.65
C SER A 93 -25.34 -14.01 15.52
N ILE A 94 -26.56 -13.91 15.01
CA ILE A 94 -27.73 -14.51 15.63
C ILE A 94 -27.60 -16.03 15.43
N THR A 95 -26.94 -16.69 16.36
CA THR A 95 -27.13 -18.14 16.55
C THR A 95 -28.34 -18.32 17.45
N PRO A 96 -29.46 -18.90 16.97
CA PRO A 96 -30.58 -19.21 17.83
C PRO A 96 -30.16 -20.34 18.77
N VAL A 97 -30.12 -20.06 20.08
CA VAL A 97 -30.08 -21.10 21.11
C VAL A 97 -31.48 -21.70 21.16
N ILE A 98 -31.62 -22.92 20.63
CA ILE A 98 -32.84 -23.71 20.78
C ILE A 98 -32.79 -24.33 22.19
N GLY A 99 -33.77 -23.96 23.03
CA GLY A 99 -34.03 -24.59 24.32
C GLY A 99 -34.86 -25.85 24.20
#